data_AF-A0A2G8KYH0-F1
#
_entry.id   AF-A0A2G8KYH0-F1
#
_cell.length_a   1.000
_cell.length_b   1.000
_cell.length_c   1.000
_cell.angle_alpha   90.00
_cell.angle_beta   90.00
_cell.angle_gamma   90.00
#
_symmetry.space_group_name_H-M   'P 1'
#
loop_
_entity.id
_entity.type
_entity.pdbx_description
1 polymer ?
#
loop_
_entity_poly.entity_id
_entity_poly.type
_entity_poly.pdbx_seq_one_letter_code
_entity_poly.pdbx_strand_id
1 'polypeptide(L)'
;MWDHTRMAWAIYWIIIGSFVQAQEFSTTVVKEGEDAIIQCGIQTKVEEGYMKWETIDNGIPVDLAYNLRDGNIDCDDRIINCTLYANGSIQLESVSKEDGARYYRCLRGDEDGYHYYSDHRLLVLSKEKTSSPPLFETPHRESVSSYNMGKKGVLHCYNAPVCEDDVDWNIPVDCYPPSGVIVDREYETIQCNCTDSDGLMNSVTFPVTRQMSSPPSIKTPHRESVNSYNMGKKGVLHGYNAPVCEDDVDGKLPVVCYPPSGIIVDREYETIQCNCTDSDELMDSVTIPVT
;
A
#
# COMPACT_ATOMS: atom_id res chain seq x y z
N MET A 1 20.74 34.27 -45.17
CA MET A 1 19.56 34.99 -44.68
C MET A 1 18.36 34.08 -44.81
N TRP A 2 18.31 33.08 -43.93
CA TRP A 2 17.22 32.13 -43.75
C TRP A 2 16.91 32.18 -42.27
N ASP A 3 15.73 32.65 -41.89
CA ASP A 3 15.28 32.63 -40.51
C ASP A 3 13.87 32.04 -40.45
N HIS A 4 13.80 30.84 -39.89
CA HIS A 4 12.58 30.11 -39.58
C HIS A 4 12.29 30.30 -38.09
N THR A 5 11.51 31.31 -37.73
CA THR A 5 10.86 31.38 -36.42
C THR A 5 9.65 30.44 -36.39
N ARG A 6 9.82 29.23 -35.84
CA ARG A 6 8.72 28.42 -35.30
C ARG A 6 8.88 28.35 -33.79
N MET A 7 7.90 28.92 -33.09
CA MET A 7 7.76 28.93 -31.64
C MET A 7 7.78 27.50 -31.09
N ALA A 8 8.74 27.22 -30.21
CA ALA A 8 8.81 25.99 -29.45
C ALA A 8 7.74 26.03 -28.34
N TRP A 9 6.78 25.10 -28.39
CA TRP A 9 5.87 24.85 -27.28
C TRP A 9 6.58 23.91 -26.30
N ALA A 10 6.94 24.43 -25.12
CA ALA A 10 7.42 23.64 -24.01
C ALA A 10 6.25 22.81 -23.46
N ILE A 11 6.27 21.50 -23.71
CA ILE A 11 5.35 20.54 -23.08
C ILE A 11 5.91 20.23 -21.70
N TYR A 12 5.28 20.81 -20.69
CA TYR A 12 5.52 20.51 -19.28
C TYR A 12 4.95 19.12 -18.99
N TRP A 13 5.80 18.11 -18.91
CA TRP A 13 5.40 16.81 -18.39
C TRP A 13 5.27 16.91 -16.88
N ILE A 14 4.03 17.01 -16.41
CA ILE A 14 3.68 16.74 -15.02
C ILE A 14 3.89 15.24 -14.84
N ILE A 15 4.95 14.87 -14.11
CA ILE A 15 5.12 13.51 -13.61
C ILE A 15 4.02 13.31 -12.55
N ILE A 16 2.90 12.73 -12.96
CA ILE A 16 1.81 12.34 -12.06
C ILE A 16 2.08 10.91 -11.64
N GLY A 17 2.15 10.70 -10.32
CA GLY A 17 2.01 9.40 -9.70
C GLY A 17 3.35 8.73 -9.41
N SER A 18 3.95 9.11 -8.29
CA SER A 18 4.81 8.21 -7.54
C SER A 18 4.01 6.92 -7.32
N PHE A 19 4.39 5.84 -8.00
CA PHE A 19 4.03 4.51 -7.57
C PHE A 19 4.63 4.35 -6.17
N VAL A 20 3.80 4.48 -5.14
CA VAL A 20 4.14 3.94 -3.83
C VAL A 20 3.91 2.44 -3.97
N GLN A 21 4.90 1.77 -4.54
CA GLN A 21 5.04 0.34 -4.38
C GLN A 21 5.16 0.15 -2.87
N ALA A 22 4.16 -0.49 -2.24
CA ALA A 22 4.26 -0.88 -0.85
C ALA A 22 5.61 -1.59 -0.71
N GLN A 23 6.52 -0.99 0.04
CA GLN A 23 7.85 -1.54 0.23
C GLN A 23 7.62 -2.92 0.84
N GLU A 24 7.93 -3.97 0.07
CA GLU A 24 8.11 -5.31 0.60
C GLU A 24 9.01 -5.18 1.83
N PHE A 25 8.67 -5.91 2.89
CA PHE A 25 9.58 -6.08 4.02
C PHE A 25 10.95 -6.46 3.47
N SER A 26 11.96 -5.62 3.70
CA SER A 26 13.31 -5.91 3.23
C SER A 26 13.96 -6.87 4.23
N THR A 27 14.25 -8.10 3.78
CA THR A 27 14.92 -9.11 4.60
C THR A 27 16.42 -9.09 4.34
N THR A 28 17.20 -8.86 5.38
CA THR A 28 18.67 -8.95 5.36
C THR A 28 19.08 -10.33 5.86
N VAL A 29 19.88 -11.07 5.10
CA VAL A 29 20.41 -12.39 5.51
C VAL A 29 21.84 -12.22 6.00
N VAL A 30 22.13 -12.70 7.20
CA VAL A 30 23.43 -12.57 7.87
C VAL A 30 23.74 -13.85 8.63
N LYS A 31 25.02 -14.20 8.81
CA LYS A 31 25.37 -15.34 9.67
C LYS A 31 25.49 -14.90 11.11
N GLU A 32 25.15 -15.79 12.03
CA GLU A 32 25.31 -15.56 13.46
C GLU A 32 26.74 -15.13 13.81
N GLY A 33 26.86 -14.04 14.56
CA GLY A 33 28.12 -13.43 14.97
C GLY A 33 28.81 -12.57 13.91
N GLU A 34 28.21 -12.36 12.74
CA GLU A 34 28.63 -11.34 11.78
C GLU A 34 27.85 -10.03 11.99
N ASP A 35 28.37 -8.93 11.44
CA ASP A 35 27.67 -7.64 11.46
C ASP A 35 26.62 -7.58 10.36
N ALA A 36 25.46 -7.02 10.65
CA ALA A 36 24.38 -6.82 9.70
C ALA A 36 24.20 -5.33 9.39
N ILE A 37 23.98 -4.97 8.13
CA ILE A 37 23.62 -3.59 7.75
C ILE A 37 22.22 -3.58 7.16
N ILE A 38 21.30 -2.89 7.84
CA ILE A 38 19.92 -2.72 7.40
C ILE A 38 19.77 -1.32 6.79
N GLN A 39 19.36 -1.28 5.53
CA GLN A 39 19.16 -0.03 4.79
C GLN A 39 17.73 0.48 4.98
N CYS A 40 17.56 1.71 5.48
CA CYS A 40 16.23 2.30 5.66
C CYS A 40 15.44 2.45 4.34
N GLY A 41 16.09 2.50 3.16
CA GLY A 41 15.40 2.27 1.87
C GLY A 41 15.47 3.35 0.77
N ILE A 42 16.36 4.36 0.85
CA ILE A 42 16.88 5.24 -0.25
C ILE A 42 17.86 6.25 0.39
N GLN A 43 18.75 6.90 -0.40
CA GLN A 43 19.67 7.97 0.06
C GLN A 43 18.91 9.15 0.70
N THR A 44 18.58 9.03 1.97
CA THR A 44 18.19 10.18 2.77
C THR A 44 19.45 11.03 2.94
N LYS A 45 19.52 12.19 2.28
CA LYS A 45 20.39 13.25 2.79
C LYS A 45 19.71 13.72 4.06
N VAL A 46 20.27 13.36 5.22
CA VAL A 46 19.83 13.76 6.57
C VAL A 46 20.14 15.26 6.78
N GLU A 47 19.81 16.11 5.81
CA GLU A 47 19.93 17.56 5.89
C GLU A 47 18.62 18.19 6.41
N GLU A 48 17.49 17.46 6.39
CA GLU A 48 16.16 18.02 6.77
C GLU A 48 15.31 17.15 7.72
N GLY A 49 15.80 16.04 8.27
CA GLY A 49 15.00 15.20 9.17
C GLY A 49 15.80 14.24 10.05
N TYR A 50 15.32 14.01 11.27
CA TYR A 50 15.90 13.05 12.21
C TYR A 50 15.47 11.62 11.85
N MET A 51 16.31 10.63 12.13
CA MET A 51 15.98 9.22 11.94
C MET A 51 15.91 8.52 13.29
N LYS A 52 14.98 7.57 13.40
CA LYS A 52 14.84 6.70 14.56
C LYS A 52 14.63 5.26 14.10
N TRP A 53 15.30 4.34 14.75
CA TRP A 53 15.08 2.91 14.63
C TRP A 53 14.43 2.40 15.90
N GLU A 54 13.41 1.57 15.73
CA GLU A 54 12.76 0.83 16.79
C GLU A 54 12.85 -0.66 16.46
N THR A 55 13.07 -1.49 17.48
CA THR A 55 12.83 -2.92 17.40
C THR A 55 11.44 -3.23 17.91
N ILE A 56 10.73 -4.14 17.24
CA ILE A 56 9.43 -4.62 17.71
C ILE A 56 9.59 -6.09 18.06
N ASP A 57 9.42 -6.40 19.33
CA ASP A 57 9.40 -7.77 19.87
C ASP A 57 8.03 -8.03 20.49
N ASN A 58 7.37 -9.11 20.08
CA ASN A 58 6.01 -9.47 20.51
C ASN A 58 4.99 -8.32 20.41
N GLY A 59 5.12 -7.47 19.38
CA GLY A 59 4.25 -6.31 19.13
C GLY A 59 4.55 -5.08 19.99
N ILE A 60 5.58 -5.11 20.83
CA ILE A 60 5.99 -3.99 21.66
C ILE A 60 7.15 -3.26 20.98
N PRO A 61 6.98 -2.00 20.53
CA PRO A 61 8.07 -1.21 19.99
C PRO A 61 9.00 -0.73 21.12
N VAL A 62 10.30 -0.84 20.88
CA VAL A 62 11.38 -0.38 21.77
C VAL A 62 12.38 0.41 20.94
N ASP A 63 12.75 1.59 21.43
CA ASP A 63 13.72 2.48 20.77
C ASP A 63 15.09 1.80 20.72
N LEU A 64 15.63 1.62 19.51
CA LEU A 64 16.95 1.02 19.28
C LEU A 64 18.02 2.07 19.02
N ALA A 65 17.73 3.03 18.14
CA ALA A 65 18.67 4.08 17.83
C ALA A 65 17.95 5.36 17.41
N TYR A 66 18.49 6.53 17.74
CA TYR A 66 17.96 7.79 17.24
C TYR A 66 19.07 8.83 17.11
N ASN A 67 18.88 9.75 16.17
CA ASN A 67 19.81 10.85 15.95
C ASN A 67 19.42 12.05 16.84
N LEU A 68 20.28 12.41 17.79
CA LEU A 68 20.14 13.63 18.58
C LEU A 68 20.48 14.85 17.71
N ARG A 69 19.83 16.00 17.98
CA ARG A 69 19.93 17.24 17.17
C ARG A 69 21.35 17.73 16.85
N ASP A 70 22.34 17.28 17.61
CA ASP A 70 23.74 17.65 17.49
C ASP A 70 24.59 16.66 16.65
N GLY A 71 23.95 15.71 15.96
CA GLY A 71 24.62 14.66 15.19
C GLY A 71 25.18 13.51 16.03
N ASN A 72 24.86 13.50 17.33
CA ASN A 72 25.18 12.38 18.21
C ASN A 72 24.19 11.25 17.98
N ILE A 73 24.74 10.06 17.80
CA ILE A 73 24.01 8.83 17.55
C ILE A 73 23.94 8.10 18.89
N ASP A 74 22.73 7.89 19.38
CA ASP A 74 22.49 7.13 20.62
C ASP A 74 21.90 5.77 20.22
N CYS A 75 22.67 4.71 20.46
CA CYS A 75 22.29 3.32 20.25
C CYS A 75 22.01 2.71 21.62
N ASP A 76 20.90 1.98 21.75
CA ASP A 76 20.61 1.22 22.96
C ASP A 76 21.40 -0.10 22.94
N ASP A 77 22.66 -0.02 23.39
CA ASP A 77 23.57 -1.16 23.49
C ASP A 77 23.06 -2.28 24.43
N ARG A 78 21.98 -2.05 25.19
CA ARG A 78 21.31 -3.11 25.97
C ARG A 78 20.50 -4.07 25.09
N ILE A 79 20.12 -3.63 23.89
CA ILE A 79 19.34 -4.40 22.92
C ILE A 79 20.29 -5.13 21.97
N ILE A 80 21.15 -4.36 21.30
CA ILE A 80 22.26 -4.81 20.46
C ILE A 80 23.17 -3.62 20.19
N ASN A 81 24.49 -3.83 20.18
CA ASN A 81 25.44 -2.81 19.77
C ASN A 81 25.14 -2.39 18.34
N CYS A 82 24.98 -1.08 18.11
CA CYS A 82 24.69 -0.58 16.78
C CYS A 82 25.47 0.68 16.41
N THR A 83 25.52 0.93 15.10
CA THR A 83 25.99 2.20 14.52
C THR A 83 24.94 2.69 13.53
N LEU A 84 24.34 3.85 13.80
CA LEU A 84 23.51 4.55 12.81
C LEU A 84 24.42 5.29 11.83
N TYR A 85 24.11 5.24 10.54
CA TYR A 85 24.85 5.95 9.51
C TYR A 85 24.09 7.20 9.05
N ALA A 86 24.84 8.16 8.50
CA ALA A 86 24.30 9.43 8.01
C ALA A 86 23.32 9.29 6.82
N ASN A 87 23.21 8.11 6.20
CA ASN A 87 22.20 7.81 5.18
C ASN A 87 20.92 7.17 5.78
N GLY A 88 20.85 7.05 7.10
CA GLY A 88 19.75 6.41 7.85
C GLY A 88 19.86 4.89 7.99
N SER A 89 20.85 4.25 7.38
CA SER A 89 21.09 2.81 7.57
C SER A 89 21.66 2.52 8.95
N ILE A 90 21.33 1.36 9.51
CA ILE A 90 21.81 0.92 10.82
C ILE A 90 22.66 -0.33 10.65
N GLN A 91 23.85 -0.33 11.26
CA GLN A 91 24.66 -1.53 11.44
C GLN A 91 24.39 -2.10 12.82
N LEU A 92 24.20 -3.42 12.90
CA LEU A 92 24.09 -4.20 14.12
C LEU A 92 25.36 -5.06 14.22
N GLU A 93 26.02 -5.06 15.37
CA GLU A 93 27.26 -5.81 15.56
C GLU A 93 27.01 -7.21 16.09
N SER A 94 27.71 -8.21 15.54
CA SER A 94 27.72 -9.59 16.05
C SER A 94 26.32 -10.17 16.34
N VAL A 95 25.44 -10.13 15.33
CA VAL A 95 24.02 -10.50 15.47
C VAL A 95 23.81 -11.93 15.95
N SER A 96 22.82 -12.13 16.81
CA SER A 96 22.41 -13.41 17.40
C SER A 96 21.07 -13.89 16.86
N LYS A 97 20.68 -15.13 17.19
CA LYS A 97 19.33 -15.64 16.85
C LYS A 97 18.20 -14.77 17.40
N GLU A 98 18.37 -14.20 18.60
CA GLU A 98 17.38 -13.32 19.23
C GLU A 98 17.15 -12.04 18.41
N ASP A 99 18.19 -11.55 17.74
CA ASP A 99 18.10 -10.37 16.87
C ASP A 99 17.32 -10.66 15.58
N GLY A 100 17.31 -11.91 15.12
CA GLY A 100 16.51 -12.37 13.98
C GLY A 100 15.00 -12.48 14.27
N ALA A 101 14.61 -12.59 15.54
CA ALA A 101 13.21 -12.66 15.95
C ALA A 101 12.51 -11.30 16.02
N ARG A 102 13.27 -10.19 15.91
CA ARG A 102 12.77 -8.81 16.01
C ARG A 102 12.42 -8.25 14.63
N TYR A 103 11.44 -7.37 14.59
CA TYR A 103 11.26 -6.46 13.44
C TYR A 103 12.03 -5.17 13.68
N TYR A 104 12.62 -4.62 12.62
CA TYR A 104 13.36 -3.36 12.67
C TYR A 104 12.60 -2.31 11.89
N ARG A 105 12.05 -1.33 12.60
CA ARG A 105 11.28 -0.23 12.02
C ARG A 105 12.13 1.01 11.92
N CYS A 106 12.26 1.52 10.70
CA CYS A 106 12.83 2.83 10.43
C CYS A 106 11.71 3.87 10.45
N LEU A 107 11.92 4.94 11.22
CA LEU A 107 11.03 6.08 11.36
C LEU A 107 11.74 7.36 10.90
N ARG A 108 10.98 8.22 10.23
CA ARG A 108 11.44 9.54 9.78
C ARG A 108 10.81 10.64 10.62
N GLY A 109 11.64 11.52 11.16
CA GLY A 109 11.24 12.66 11.97
C GLY A 109 11.01 13.93 11.15
N ASP A 110 9.98 14.69 11.54
CA ASP A 110 9.69 16.06 11.09
C ASP A 110 9.36 16.98 12.29
N GLU A 111 8.71 18.13 12.04
CA GLU A 111 8.30 19.07 13.09
C GLU A 111 7.24 18.49 14.05
N ASP A 112 6.44 17.53 13.58
CA ASP A 112 5.30 16.94 14.32
C ASP A 112 5.68 15.64 15.05
N GLY A 113 6.82 15.04 14.74
CA GLY A 113 7.35 13.86 15.42
C GLY A 113 7.95 12.84 14.47
N TYR A 114 8.01 11.58 14.90
CA TYR A 114 8.50 10.45 14.10
C TYR A 114 7.33 9.71 13.44
N HIS A 115 7.43 9.49 12.14
CA HIS A 115 6.44 8.81 11.32
C HIS A 115 7.01 7.55 10.70
N TYR A 116 6.14 6.57 10.48
CA TYR A 116 6.49 5.31 9.80
C TYR A 116 7.17 5.58 8.45
N TYR A 117 8.30 4.93 8.22
CA TYR A 117 8.96 4.98 6.93
C TYR A 117 9.03 3.59 6.29
N SER A 118 9.63 2.61 6.98
CA SER A 118 9.82 1.26 6.45
C SER A 118 10.07 0.25 7.56
N ASP A 119 9.60 -0.99 7.38
CA ASP A 119 9.97 -2.12 8.21
C ASP A 119 10.93 -3.09 7.51
N HIS A 120 11.80 -3.68 8.31
CA HIS A 120 12.88 -4.57 7.89
C HIS A 120 12.93 -5.80 8.77
N ARG A 121 13.45 -6.89 8.19
CA ARG A 121 13.66 -8.15 8.88
C ARG A 121 15.10 -8.61 8.76
N LEU A 122 15.53 -9.38 9.75
CA LEU A 122 16.82 -10.03 9.76
C LEU A 122 16.62 -11.54 9.78
N LEU A 123 17.25 -12.25 8.85
CA LEU A 123 17.38 -13.71 8.89
C LEU A 123 18.80 -14.03 9.32
N VAL A 124 18.95 -14.46 10.59
CA VAL A 124 20.25 -14.82 11.17
C VAL A 124 20.47 -16.32 10.99
N LEU A 125 21.43 -16.67 10.13
CA LEU A 125 21.79 -18.05 9.83
C LEU A 125 22.70 -18.63 10.91
N SER A 126 22.27 -19.71 11.55
CA SER A 126 23.03 -20.47 12.54
C SER A 126 24.35 -20.99 11.99
N LYS A 127 25.36 -21.08 12.84
CA LYS A 127 26.63 -21.73 12.49
C LYS A 127 26.51 -23.25 12.32
N GLU A 128 25.62 -23.86 13.10
CA GLU A 128 25.39 -25.30 13.11
C GLU A 128 23.94 -25.59 12.74
N LYS A 129 23.73 -26.64 11.95
CA LYS A 129 22.38 -27.11 11.60
C LYS A 129 21.87 -28.07 12.66
N THR A 130 20.83 -27.67 13.37
CA THR A 130 20.24 -28.34 14.52
C THR A 130 18.72 -28.46 14.43
N SER A 131 18.04 -27.71 13.56
CA SER A 131 16.60 -27.78 13.31
C SER A 131 16.22 -28.80 12.24
N SER A 132 14.97 -29.23 12.28
CA SER A 132 14.27 -29.87 11.19
C SER A 132 13.71 -28.82 10.20
N PRO A 133 13.42 -29.19 8.93
CA PRO A 133 12.83 -28.24 7.99
C PRO A 133 11.50 -27.69 8.53
N PRO A 134 11.23 -26.39 8.32
CA PRO A 134 10.08 -25.76 8.91
C PRO A 134 8.78 -26.24 8.28
N LEU A 135 7.71 -26.25 9.08
CA LEU A 135 6.40 -26.73 8.69
C LEU A 135 5.36 -25.63 8.90
N PHE A 136 4.42 -25.56 7.98
CA PHE A 136 3.27 -24.69 8.10
C PHE A 136 2.16 -25.38 8.92
N GLU A 137 1.59 -24.70 9.91
CA GLU A 137 0.56 -25.26 10.79
C GLU A 137 -0.74 -25.60 10.05
N THR A 138 -1.27 -26.83 10.20
CA THR A 138 -2.53 -27.24 9.55
C THR A 138 -3.71 -27.33 10.54
N PRO A 139 -4.96 -27.04 10.10
CA PRO A 139 -5.35 -26.61 8.76
C PRO A 139 -5.14 -25.11 8.54
N HIS A 140 -4.63 -24.75 7.37
CA HIS A 140 -4.68 -23.38 6.87
C HIS A 140 -6.14 -23.02 6.59
N ARG A 141 -6.82 -22.40 7.56
CA ARG A 141 -8.21 -21.94 7.42
C ARG A 141 -8.32 -20.64 6.62
N GLU A 142 -7.45 -20.43 5.65
CA GLU A 142 -7.35 -19.15 4.96
C GLU A 142 -8.28 -19.15 3.75
N SER A 143 -9.46 -18.54 3.91
CA SER A 143 -10.24 -18.07 2.78
C SER A 143 -9.51 -16.85 2.21
N VAL A 144 -8.71 -17.05 1.17
CA VAL A 144 -8.13 -15.93 0.44
C VAL A 144 -9.22 -15.31 -0.42
N SER A 145 -9.51 -14.04 -0.18
CA SER A 145 -10.42 -13.25 -0.99
C SER A 145 -9.65 -12.28 -1.87
N SER A 146 -10.09 -12.09 -3.10
CA SER A 146 -9.64 -10.98 -3.95
C SER A 146 -10.79 -10.08 -4.34
N TYR A 147 -10.50 -8.78 -4.46
CA TYR A 147 -11.44 -7.74 -4.84
C TYR A 147 -10.86 -6.97 -6.02
N ASN A 148 -11.67 -6.78 -7.07
CA ASN A 148 -11.31 -5.92 -8.17
C ASN A 148 -11.47 -4.45 -7.70
N MET A 149 -10.45 -3.62 -7.94
CA MET A 149 -10.47 -2.19 -7.61
C MET A 149 -10.49 -1.34 -8.88
N GLY A 150 -10.97 -1.93 -9.98
CA GLY A 150 -11.04 -1.36 -11.31
C GLY A 150 -9.64 -1.02 -11.83
N LYS A 151 -9.47 0.21 -12.33
CA LYS A 151 -8.18 0.68 -12.87
C LYS A 151 -7.05 0.77 -11.84
N LYS A 152 -7.35 0.68 -10.53
CA LYS A 152 -6.32 0.69 -9.49
C LYS A 152 -5.60 -0.66 -9.39
N GLY A 153 -6.25 -1.76 -9.77
CA GLY A 153 -5.70 -3.11 -9.67
C GLY A 153 -6.60 -4.06 -8.86
N VAL A 154 -6.00 -5.08 -8.25
CA VAL A 154 -6.67 -6.13 -7.47
C VAL A 154 -6.13 -6.13 -6.05
N LEU A 155 -7.02 -6.16 -5.07
CA LEU A 155 -6.69 -6.27 -3.65
C LEU A 155 -6.84 -7.73 -3.21
N HIS A 156 -5.82 -8.30 -2.56
CA HIS A 156 -5.89 -9.63 -1.95
C HIS A 156 -5.96 -9.51 -0.42
N CYS A 157 -6.85 -10.28 0.21
CA CYS A 157 -7.08 -10.25 1.65
C CYS A 157 -7.00 -11.67 2.21
N TYR A 158 -6.00 -11.90 3.05
CA TYR A 158 -5.75 -13.14 3.79
C TYR A 158 -4.91 -12.86 5.04
N ASN A 159 -4.90 -13.81 5.97
CA ASN A 159 -3.93 -13.83 7.07
C ASN A 159 -2.74 -14.68 6.63
N ALA A 160 -1.51 -14.26 6.91
CA ALA A 160 -0.36 -15.12 6.62
C ALA A 160 -0.40 -16.39 7.51
N PRO A 161 -0.02 -17.56 6.97
CA PRO A 161 0.02 -18.79 7.75
C PRO A 161 1.13 -18.73 8.80
N VAL A 162 1.01 -19.58 9.83
CA VAL A 162 2.07 -19.77 10.83
C VAL A 162 3.05 -20.83 10.32
N CYS A 163 4.34 -20.57 10.47
CA CYS A 163 5.42 -21.49 10.15
C CYS A 163 6.36 -21.65 11.37
N GLU A 164 6.73 -22.88 11.70
CA GLU A 164 7.57 -23.23 12.85
C GLU A 164 8.35 -24.54 12.61
N ASP A 165 9.41 -24.75 13.40
CA ASP A 165 10.11 -26.03 13.53
C ASP A 165 10.35 -26.38 15.01
N ASP A 166 11.18 -27.40 15.27
CA ASP A 166 11.48 -27.89 16.61
C ASP A 166 12.39 -26.96 17.45
N VAL A 167 13.02 -25.97 16.82
CA VAL A 167 13.96 -25.00 17.41
C VAL A 167 13.44 -23.57 17.27
N ASP A 168 13.05 -23.17 16.06
CA ASP A 168 12.60 -21.84 15.68
C ASP A 168 11.06 -21.77 15.67
N TRP A 169 10.53 -21.06 16.65
CA TRP A 169 9.09 -20.79 16.77
C TRP A 169 8.74 -19.49 16.05
N ASN A 170 7.55 -19.44 15.43
CA ASN A 170 7.06 -18.24 14.73
C ASN A 170 8.04 -17.72 13.64
N ILE A 171 8.51 -18.64 12.80
CA ILE A 171 9.36 -18.33 11.65
C ILE A 171 8.57 -17.40 10.73
N PRO A 172 9.11 -16.23 10.39
CA PRO A 172 8.33 -15.31 9.61
C PRO A 172 8.07 -15.84 8.19
N VAL A 173 6.92 -15.46 7.65
CA VAL A 173 6.41 -15.94 6.38
C VAL A 173 6.32 -14.79 5.38
N ASP A 174 6.88 -15.03 4.19
CA ASP A 174 6.82 -14.10 3.08
C ASP A 174 5.85 -14.64 2.01
N CYS A 175 4.74 -13.93 1.81
CA CYS A 175 3.66 -14.31 0.90
C CYS A 175 3.51 -13.35 -0.29
N TYR A 176 3.17 -13.89 -1.46
CA TYR A 176 2.94 -13.11 -2.68
C TYR A 176 1.70 -13.57 -3.45
N PRO A 177 0.85 -12.65 -3.96
CA PRO A 177 0.86 -11.19 -3.71
C PRO A 177 0.61 -10.82 -2.24
N PRO A 178 1.15 -9.70 -1.74
CA PRO A 178 0.99 -9.29 -0.35
C PRO A 178 -0.47 -8.97 0.01
N SER A 179 -0.90 -9.41 1.19
CA SER A 179 -2.24 -9.11 1.72
C SER A 179 -2.40 -7.61 1.99
N GLY A 180 -3.56 -7.04 1.67
CA GLY A 180 -3.88 -5.63 1.92
C GLY A 180 -3.27 -4.65 0.92
N VAL A 181 -2.51 -5.12 -0.07
CA VAL A 181 -1.87 -4.29 -1.09
C VAL A 181 -2.58 -4.48 -2.43
N ILE A 182 -2.80 -3.38 -3.14
CA ILE A 182 -3.34 -3.41 -4.51
C ILE A 182 -2.21 -3.75 -5.48
N VAL A 183 -2.37 -4.84 -6.22
CA VAL A 183 -1.45 -5.28 -7.29
C VAL A 183 -2.07 -5.06 -8.66
N ASP A 184 -1.24 -4.99 -9.70
CA ASP A 184 -1.65 -4.62 -11.06
C ASP A 184 -2.43 -5.71 -11.82
N ARG A 185 -2.47 -6.93 -11.28
CA ARG A 185 -3.11 -8.09 -11.90
C ARG A 185 -3.75 -9.01 -10.87
N GLU A 186 -4.69 -9.81 -11.34
CA GLU A 186 -5.30 -10.87 -10.56
C GLU A 186 -4.36 -12.07 -10.41
N TYR A 187 -4.30 -12.64 -9.20
CA TYR A 187 -3.61 -13.89 -8.90
C TYR A 187 -4.61 -14.97 -8.52
N GLU A 188 -4.45 -16.16 -9.10
CA GLU A 188 -5.26 -17.34 -8.78
C GLU A 188 -4.78 -18.04 -7.50
N THR A 189 -3.54 -17.77 -7.09
CA THR A 189 -2.92 -18.36 -5.91
C THR A 189 -2.08 -17.36 -5.12
N ILE A 190 -2.01 -17.56 -3.81
CA ILE A 190 -1.00 -16.95 -2.94
C ILE A 190 0.06 -18.00 -2.65
N GLN A 191 1.33 -17.69 -2.88
CA GLN A 191 2.45 -18.53 -2.46
C GLN A 191 3.14 -17.89 -1.27
N CYS A 192 3.29 -18.66 -0.20
CA CYS A 192 3.98 -18.28 1.02
C CYS A 192 5.23 -19.14 1.21
N ASN A 193 6.34 -18.54 1.62
CA ASN A 193 7.58 -19.24 1.93
C ASN A 193 8.05 -18.85 3.34
N CYS A 194 8.65 -19.80 4.05
CA CYS A 194 9.39 -19.54 5.29
C CYS A 194 10.78 -20.15 5.20
N THR A 195 11.73 -19.53 5.91
CA THR A 195 13.11 -19.99 6.03
C THR A 195 13.53 -19.90 7.48
N ASP A 196 13.95 -21.03 8.05
CA ASP A 196 14.40 -21.11 9.44
C ASP A 196 15.81 -20.52 9.64
N SER A 197 16.27 -20.47 10.89
CA SER A 197 17.62 -19.98 11.21
C SER A 197 18.72 -20.89 10.66
N ASP A 198 18.44 -22.14 10.28
CA ASP A 198 19.42 -23.06 9.69
C ASP A 198 19.46 -22.99 8.14
N GLY A 199 18.66 -22.09 7.58
CA GLY A 199 18.51 -21.85 6.14
C GLY A 199 17.75 -22.97 5.42
N LEU A 200 16.98 -23.79 6.14
CA LEU A 200 16.01 -24.73 5.58
C LEU A 200 14.74 -23.97 5.22
N MET A 201 14.12 -24.37 4.12
CA MET A 201 12.98 -23.64 3.54
C MET A 201 11.79 -24.56 3.34
N ASN A 202 10.60 -24.00 3.45
CA ASN A 202 9.37 -24.64 3.02
C ASN A 202 8.43 -23.63 2.37
N SER A 203 7.48 -24.11 1.57
CA SER A 203 6.48 -23.29 0.91
C SER A 203 5.09 -23.91 0.93
N VAL A 204 4.08 -23.04 0.91
CA VAL A 204 2.66 -23.43 0.83
C VAL A 204 1.93 -22.51 -0.15
N THR A 205 0.92 -23.06 -0.81
CA THR A 205 0.13 -22.33 -1.81
C THR A 205 -1.37 -22.44 -1.50
N PHE A 206 -2.07 -21.33 -1.58
CA PHE A 206 -3.50 -21.23 -1.35
C PHE A 206 -4.24 -20.76 -2.61
N PRO A 207 -5.40 -21.33 -2.93
CA PRO A 207 -6.25 -20.81 -4.00
C PRO A 207 -6.92 -19.49 -3.57
N VAL A 208 -7.01 -18.54 -4.50
CA VAL A 208 -7.71 -17.26 -4.34
C VAL A 208 -9.14 -17.40 -4.83
N THR A 209 -10.10 -16.89 -4.07
CA THR A 209 -11.50 -16.75 -4.50
C THR A 209 -11.84 -15.29 -4.72
N ARG A 210 -12.09 -14.91 -5.97
CA ARG A 210 -12.56 -13.56 -6.32
C ARG A 210 -13.96 -13.31 -5.79
N GLN A 211 -14.14 -12.18 -5.12
CA GLN A 211 -15.44 -11.63 -4.78
C GLN A 211 -15.98 -10.86 -5.99
N MET A 212 -17.19 -11.18 -6.42
CA MET A 212 -17.88 -10.48 -7.51
C MET A 212 -18.76 -9.38 -6.92
N SER A 213 -18.81 -8.24 -7.60
CA SER A 213 -19.75 -7.17 -7.27
C SER A 213 -21.15 -7.46 -7.79
N SER A 214 -22.16 -6.84 -7.18
CA SER A 214 -23.49 -6.69 -7.78
C SER A 214 -23.58 -5.38 -8.56
N PRO A 215 -24.51 -5.21 -9.52
CA PRO A 215 -24.66 -3.93 -10.19
C PRO A 215 -24.89 -2.81 -9.18
N PRO A 216 -24.26 -1.63 -9.37
CA PRO A 216 -24.36 -0.56 -8.40
C PRO A 216 -25.78 0.01 -8.35
N SER A 217 -26.08 0.84 -7.35
CA SER A 217 -27.42 1.43 -7.19
C SER A 217 -27.35 2.95 -7.04
N ILE A 218 -27.97 3.65 -7.98
CA ILE A 218 -28.17 5.09 -7.93
C ILE A 218 -29.39 5.42 -7.07
N LYS A 219 -29.14 6.06 -5.93
CA LYS A 219 -30.15 6.63 -5.05
C LYS A 219 -30.42 8.07 -5.47
N THR A 220 -31.51 8.27 -6.19
CA THR A 220 -32.09 9.61 -6.40
C THR A 220 -32.99 9.95 -5.22
N PRO A 221 -32.80 11.10 -4.55
CA PRO A 221 -33.82 11.63 -3.67
C PRO A 221 -35.12 11.81 -4.46
N HIS A 222 -36.24 11.39 -3.88
CA HIS A 222 -37.57 11.40 -4.52
C HIS A 222 -38.07 12.80 -4.97
N ARG A 223 -37.26 13.86 -4.80
CA ARG A 223 -37.61 15.27 -5.04
C ARG A 223 -36.44 16.13 -5.57
N GLU A 224 -35.48 15.55 -6.30
CA GLU A 224 -34.52 16.42 -7.00
C GLU A 224 -35.24 17.20 -8.10
N SER A 225 -35.35 18.52 -7.92
CA SER A 225 -35.76 19.44 -8.96
C SER A 225 -34.50 19.88 -9.71
N VAL A 226 -34.46 19.61 -11.00
CA VAL A 226 -33.44 20.18 -11.87
C VAL A 226 -33.95 21.54 -12.32
N ASN A 227 -33.23 22.60 -11.98
CA ASN A 227 -33.57 23.95 -12.44
C ASN A 227 -32.84 24.25 -13.74
N SER A 228 -33.56 24.76 -14.75
CA SER A 228 -32.95 25.30 -15.97
C SER A 228 -32.99 26.83 -15.98
N TYR A 229 -31.90 27.46 -16.42
CA TYR A 229 -31.79 28.91 -16.56
C TYR A 229 -31.33 29.25 -17.98
N ASN A 230 -32.16 29.97 -18.73
CA ASN A 230 -31.81 30.42 -20.07
C ASN A 230 -30.87 31.65 -20.00
N MET A 231 -29.67 31.52 -20.58
CA MET A 231 -28.62 32.55 -20.60
C MET A 231 -28.58 33.31 -21.94
N GLY A 232 -29.68 33.31 -22.68
CA GLY A 232 -29.81 33.92 -24.00
C GLY A 232 -28.95 33.23 -25.04
N LYS A 233 -28.19 34.00 -25.83
CA LYS A 233 -27.32 33.46 -26.90
C LYS A 233 -26.16 32.59 -26.38
N LYS A 234 -25.91 32.57 -25.07
CA LYS A 234 -24.86 31.74 -24.46
C LYS A 234 -25.28 30.28 -24.28
N GLY A 235 -26.58 29.99 -24.23
CA GLY A 235 -27.12 28.64 -23.99
C GLY A 235 -27.98 28.54 -22.74
N VAL A 236 -28.13 27.34 -22.21
CA VAL A 236 -28.95 27.00 -21.03
C VAL A 236 -28.05 26.41 -19.95
N LEU A 237 -28.24 26.86 -18.71
CA LEU A 237 -27.56 26.35 -17.52
C LEU A 237 -28.49 25.41 -16.76
N HIS A 238 -28.04 24.18 -16.49
CA HIS A 238 -28.78 23.22 -15.65
C HIS A 238 -28.14 23.14 -14.26
N GLY A 239 -28.94 23.28 -13.21
CA GLY A 239 -28.51 23.18 -11.82
C GLY A 239 -29.23 22.05 -11.08
N TYR A 240 -28.46 21.06 -10.64
CA TYR A 240 -28.92 19.92 -9.84
C TYR A 240 -27.78 19.36 -8.96
N ASN A 241 -28.13 18.58 -7.96
CA ASN A 241 -27.17 17.79 -7.20
C ASN A 241 -27.00 16.44 -7.88
N ALA A 242 -25.77 15.96 -8.05
CA ALA A 242 -25.56 14.61 -8.56
C ALA A 242 -26.12 13.59 -7.55
N PRO A 243 -26.82 12.53 -8.02
CA PRO A 243 -27.33 11.51 -7.12
C PRO A 243 -26.17 10.71 -6.51
N VAL A 244 -26.47 9.96 -5.46
CA VAL A 244 -25.49 9.09 -4.79
C VAL A 244 -25.54 7.71 -5.44
N CYS A 245 -24.39 7.16 -5.79
CA CYS A 245 -24.28 5.77 -6.24
C CYS A 245 -23.49 4.95 -5.21
N GLU A 246 -24.04 3.80 -4.83
CA GLU A 246 -23.46 2.86 -3.87
C GLU A 246 -23.46 1.44 -4.42
N ASP A 247 -22.45 0.68 -4.03
CA ASP A 247 -22.16 -0.68 -4.45
C ASP A 247 -21.75 -1.51 -3.23
N ASP A 248 -21.99 -2.83 -3.27
CA ASP A 248 -21.75 -3.72 -2.12
C ASP A 248 -20.26 -4.03 -1.88
N VAL A 249 -19.42 -3.95 -2.91
CA VAL A 249 -17.97 -4.21 -2.84
C VAL A 249 -17.17 -2.91 -2.95
N ASP A 250 -17.46 -2.09 -3.96
CA ASP A 250 -16.76 -0.83 -4.24
C ASP A 250 -17.15 0.32 -3.29
N GLY A 251 -18.31 0.19 -2.62
CA GLY A 251 -18.84 1.24 -1.77
C GLY A 251 -19.37 2.42 -2.59
N LYS A 252 -18.90 3.65 -2.31
CA LYS A 252 -19.38 4.85 -3.01
C LYS A 252 -18.69 5.04 -4.35
N LEU A 253 -19.49 5.11 -5.40
CA LEU A 253 -19.01 5.24 -6.78
C LEU A 253 -19.19 6.66 -7.33
N PRO A 254 -18.31 7.08 -8.27
CA PRO A 254 -18.51 8.33 -8.99
C PRO A 254 -19.73 8.22 -9.92
N VAL A 255 -20.53 9.28 -9.94
CA VAL A 255 -21.66 9.42 -10.86
C VAL A 255 -21.32 10.43 -11.95
N VAL A 256 -21.59 10.07 -13.20
CA VAL A 256 -21.45 10.95 -14.36
C VAL A 256 -22.82 11.29 -14.90
N CYS A 257 -23.14 12.59 -14.95
CA CYS A 257 -24.42 13.09 -15.42
C CYS A 257 -24.26 14.01 -16.64
N TYR A 258 -25.23 13.95 -17.56
CA TYR A 258 -25.27 14.80 -18.74
C TYR A 258 -26.66 15.41 -18.97
N PRO A 259 -26.77 16.72 -19.24
CA PRO A 259 -25.71 17.73 -19.21
C PRO A 259 -25.11 17.95 -17.80
N PRO A 260 -23.82 18.30 -17.66
CA PRO A 260 -23.20 18.49 -16.33
C PRO A 260 -23.83 19.67 -15.57
N SER A 261 -24.06 19.49 -14.27
CA SER A 261 -24.56 20.57 -13.41
C SER A 261 -23.60 21.75 -13.38
N GLY A 262 -24.13 22.97 -13.48
CA GLY A 262 -23.34 24.20 -13.45
C GLY A 262 -22.63 24.58 -14.75
N ILE A 263 -22.78 23.78 -15.82
CA ILE A 263 -22.20 24.06 -17.13
C ILE A 263 -23.27 24.58 -18.10
N ILE A 264 -22.94 25.64 -18.85
CA ILE A 264 -23.80 26.17 -19.91
C ILE A 264 -23.68 25.27 -21.15
N VAL A 265 -24.80 24.74 -21.60
CA VAL A 265 -24.93 23.92 -22.82
C VAL A 265 -25.72 24.68 -23.88
N ASP A 266 -25.56 24.31 -25.15
CA ASP A 266 -26.09 25.04 -26.30
C ASP A 266 -27.63 24.97 -26.46
N ARG A 267 -28.27 24.05 -25.75
CA ARG A 267 -29.71 23.80 -25.80
C ARG A 267 -30.27 23.39 -24.44
N GLU A 268 -31.58 23.50 -24.30
CA GLU A 268 -32.30 22.97 -23.16
C GLU A 268 -32.43 21.44 -23.25
N TYR A 269 -32.18 20.77 -22.13
CA TYR A 269 -32.44 19.34 -21.98
C TYR A 269 -33.68 19.13 -21.11
N GLU A 270 -34.59 18.25 -21.56
CA GLU A 270 -35.78 17.86 -20.80
C GLU A 270 -35.45 16.84 -19.71
N THR A 271 -34.30 16.17 -19.82
CA THR A 271 -33.85 15.17 -18.87
C THR A 271 -32.34 15.26 -18.64
N ILE A 272 -31.93 14.94 -17.42
CA ILE A 272 -30.54 14.68 -17.05
C ILE A 272 -30.36 13.16 -16.95
N GLN A 273 -29.43 12.59 -17.72
CA GLN A 273 -29.08 11.18 -17.59
C GLN A 273 -27.83 11.05 -16.73
N CYS A 274 -27.92 10.25 -15.67
CA CYS A 274 -26.82 9.94 -14.78
C CYS A 274 -26.51 8.45 -14.86
N ASN A 275 -25.22 8.09 -14.85
CA ASN A 275 -24.77 6.71 -14.75
C ASN A 275 -23.65 6.58 -13.71
N CYS A 276 -23.51 5.37 -13.18
CA CYS A 276 -22.31 4.94 -12.47
C CYS A 276 -21.92 3.54 -12.94
N THR A 277 -20.64 3.23 -12.79
CA THR A 277 -20.03 1.96 -13.18
C THR A 277 -19.14 1.51 -12.04
N ASP A 278 -19.28 0.25 -11.64
CA ASP A 278 -18.46 -0.36 -10.59
C ASP A 278 -17.10 -0.84 -11.16
N SER A 279 -16.29 -1.49 -10.32
CA SER A 279 -14.99 -2.05 -10.73
C SER A 279 -15.12 -3.24 -11.68
N ASP A 280 -16.24 -3.96 -11.63
CA ASP A 280 -16.56 -5.14 -12.44
C ASP A 280 -17.27 -4.78 -13.77
N GLU A 281 -17.30 -3.49 -14.11
CA GLU A 281 -17.93 -2.90 -15.31
C GLU A 281 -19.45 -3.07 -15.37
N LEU A 282 -20.11 -3.38 -14.24
CA LEU A 282 -21.56 -3.33 -14.12
C LEU A 282 -22.01 -1.88 -13.94
N MET A 283 -23.21 -1.58 -14.43
CA MET A 283 -23.68 -0.20 -14.51
C MET A 283 -25.10 -0.06 -13.99
N ASP A 284 -25.38 1.11 -13.43
CA ASP A 284 -26.74 1.60 -13.21
C ASP A 284 -26.91 2.98 -13.85
N SER A 285 -28.14 3.30 -14.23
CA SER A 285 -28.47 4.56 -14.88
C SER A 285 -29.83 5.07 -14.44
N VAL A 286 -29.93 6.39 -14.27
CA VAL A 286 -31.19 7.06 -13.92
C VAL A 286 -31.40 8.27 -14.80
N THR A 287 -32.66 8.55 -15.09
CA THR A 287 -33.07 9.74 -15.83
C THR A 287 -33.88 10.64 -14.90
N ILE A 288 -33.40 11.87 -14.71
CA ILE A 288 -34.03 12.88 -13.86
C ILE A 288 -34.72 13.89 -14.78
N PRO A 289 -36.04 14.11 -14.65
CA PRO A 289 -36.74 15.12 -15.45
C PRO A 289 -36.33 16.53 -15.04
N VAL A 290 -36.25 17.44 -16.02
CA VAL A 290 -36.08 18.87 -15.79
C VAL A 290 -37.45 19.53 -15.61
N THR A 291 -37.60 20.32 -14.55
CA THR A 291 -38.88 20.92 -14.13
C THR A 291 -38.87 22.43 -14.22
#